data_AF-A0A0E9LYF0-F1
#
_entry.id   AF-A0A0E9LYF0-F1
#
_cell.length_a   1.000
_cell.length_b   1.000
_cell.length_c   1.000
_cell.angle_alpha   90.00
_cell.angle_beta   90.00
_cell.angle_gamma   90.00
#
_symmetry.space_group_name_H-M   'P 1'
#
loop_
_entity.id
_entity.type
_entity.pdbx_description
1 polymer ?
#
loop_
_entity_poly.entity_id
_entity_poly.type
_entity_poly.pdbx_seq_one_letter_code
_entity_poly.pdbx_strand_id
1 'polypeptide(L)'
;MLFIPQGSFNMGLNDEDITNSMTTQTRTISIPSFWMDETEVTNSEYRQFVYWVRDSIARRMLGDQFEEFLISEDRYGNIIDPPYLNWDARLDWSNEEYAEILEDIFLSENERFFRRKEVDTRKLNYDYEWVDLQQAAKKTNRYNFETNSYEGEVFNQFGERVEIADRSAFIMKDQVNVYPDTLAWIADFTYSFNEPWTQMYFWHPGFDEYPVVGVTWKQATAFSIWRTQLLNNFLRSKGQPEVMEYRLPNEAEWEYAARGGLDNNLYPWGGLYTRNDKGCFLANFKPLRGRYGDDGGMYSMTVASFSPNDFGLYDMSGNVAEWTSSAFDESSYGFMHDLSPTYKYNALPGDHHVMKRKVIRGGSWKDIAFFMQNSTRTYEYQDSSKSYIGFRCIRDYIGN
;
A
#
# COMPACT_ATOMS: atom_id res chain seq x y z
N MET A 1 10.97 -11.10 -0.06
CA MET A 1 10.30 -10.94 -1.37
C MET A 1 10.62 -12.13 -2.23
N LEU A 2 9.60 -12.79 -2.74
CA LEU A 2 9.71 -13.98 -3.59
C LEU A 2 9.58 -13.61 -5.06
N PHE A 3 10.31 -14.35 -5.89
CA PHE A 3 10.21 -14.27 -7.34
C PHE A 3 8.99 -15.05 -7.80
N ILE A 4 8.08 -14.38 -8.50
CA ILE A 4 6.91 -14.99 -9.12
C ILE A 4 7.21 -15.12 -10.63
N PRO A 5 7.22 -16.33 -11.19
CA PRO A 5 7.56 -16.54 -12.59
C PRO A 5 6.47 -15.98 -13.51
N GLN A 6 6.83 -15.59 -14.72
CA GLN A 6 5.85 -15.24 -15.75
C GLN A 6 4.99 -16.46 -16.12
N GLY A 7 3.74 -16.22 -16.51
CA GLY A 7 2.85 -17.27 -16.95
C GLY A 7 1.52 -16.75 -17.46
N SER A 8 0.69 -17.68 -17.92
CA SER A 8 -0.69 -17.40 -18.31
C SER A 8 -1.63 -18.20 -17.40
N PHE A 9 -2.76 -17.60 -17.03
CA PHE A 9 -3.78 -18.26 -16.22
C PHE A 9 -5.17 -17.77 -16.58
N ASN A 10 -6.19 -18.51 -16.15
CA ASN A 10 -7.59 -18.09 -16.27
C ASN A 10 -7.97 -17.19 -15.09
N MET A 11 -8.12 -15.90 -15.38
CA MET A 11 -8.57 -14.89 -14.42
C MET A 11 -10.09 -14.86 -14.37
N GLY A 12 -10.64 -14.72 -13.16
CA GLY A 12 -12.07 -14.56 -12.92
C GLY A 12 -12.70 -15.76 -12.21
N LEU A 13 -14.03 -15.72 -12.10
CA LEU A 13 -14.80 -16.71 -11.34
C LEU A 13 -14.67 -18.10 -11.96
N ASN A 14 -14.52 -19.11 -11.09
CA ASN A 14 -14.49 -20.51 -11.48
C ASN A 14 -15.68 -21.32 -10.95
N ASP A 15 -16.37 -20.84 -9.91
CA ASP A 15 -17.42 -21.62 -9.22
C ASP A 15 -18.66 -20.77 -8.90
N GLU A 16 -18.65 -19.99 -7.80
CA GLU A 16 -19.84 -19.33 -7.27
C GLU A 16 -19.98 -17.87 -7.74
N ASP A 17 -21.12 -17.55 -8.38
CA ASP A 17 -21.64 -16.18 -8.52
C ASP A 17 -22.88 -16.04 -7.64
N ILE A 18 -22.70 -15.59 -6.40
CA ILE A 18 -23.78 -15.42 -5.42
C ILE A 18 -24.84 -14.43 -5.91
N THR A 19 -24.44 -13.45 -6.72
CA THR A 19 -25.32 -12.39 -7.23
C THR A 19 -25.97 -12.73 -8.56
N ASN A 20 -25.52 -13.79 -9.24
CA ASN A 20 -25.90 -14.18 -10.59
C ASN A 20 -25.86 -12.99 -11.59
N SER A 21 -24.89 -12.09 -11.39
CA SER A 21 -24.76 -10.85 -12.16
C SER A 21 -24.05 -11.06 -13.49
N MET A 22 -23.32 -12.18 -13.66
CA MET A 22 -22.58 -12.54 -14.89
C MET A 22 -21.60 -11.46 -15.37
N THR A 23 -21.16 -10.56 -14.47
CA THR A 23 -20.30 -9.43 -14.81
C THR A 23 -18.82 -9.81 -14.93
N THR A 24 -18.41 -10.92 -14.31
CA THR A 24 -17.03 -11.41 -14.24
C THR A 24 -16.81 -12.59 -15.19
N GLN A 25 -16.55 -12.29 -16.46
CA GLN A 25 -16.23 -13.33 -17.46
C GLN A 25 -14.81 -13.89 -17.23
N THR A 26 -14.70 -15.22 -17.22
CA THR A 26 -13.41 -15.91 -17.16
C THR A 26 -12.64 -15.67 -18.45
N ARG A 27 -11.35 -15.31 -18.34
CA ARG A 27 -10.49 -15.03 -19.49
C ARG A 27 -9.05 -15.44 -19.23
N THR A 28 -8.37 -15.95 -20.25
CA THR A 28 -6.95 -16.24 -20.17
C THR A 28 -6.16 -14.95 -20.31
N ILE A 29 -5.26 -14.71 -19.37
CA ILE A 29 -4.39 -13.53 -19.36
C ILE A 29 -2.95 -13.95 -19.14
N SER A 30 -2.00 -13.10 -19.52
CA SER A 30 -0.56 -13.34 -19.34
C SER A 30 0.06 -12.27 -18.45
N ILE A 31 0.86 -12.70 -17.48
CA ILE A 31 1.52 -11.85 -16.49
C ILE A 31 3.04 -12.03 -16.60
N PRO A 32 3.83 -10.95 -16.67
CA PRO A 32 5.29 -11.01 -16.64
C PRO A 32 5.79 -11.43 -15.25
N SER A 33 7.08 -11.71 -15.13
CA SER A 33 7.66 -12.03 -13.83
C SER A 33 7.72 -10.78 -12.94
N PHE A 34 7.51 -10.95 -11.64
CA PHE A 34 7.62 -9.88 -10.66
C PHE A 34 8.09 -10.43 -9.31
N TRP A 35 8.48 -9.53 -8.41
CA TRP A 35 8.76 -9.86 -7.02
C TRP A 35 7.59 -9.45 -6.14
N MET A 36 7.18 -10.29 -5.21
CA MET A 36 6.10 -10.00 -4.25
C MET A 36 6.56 -10.23 -2.82
N ASP A 37 6.08 -9.42 -1.88
CA ASP A 37 6.31 -9.68 -0.45
C ASP A 37 5.66 -11.01 -0.02
N GLU A 38 6.35 -11.74 0.85
CA GLU A 38 5.93 -13.07 1.33
C GLU A 38 4.63 -13.03 2.11
N THR A 39 4.44 -11.93 2.86
CA THR A 39 3.30 -11.64 3.72
C THR A 39 2.79 -10.24 3.44
N GLU A 40 1.69 -9.87 4.09
CA GLU A 40 1.25 -8.48 4.22
C GLU A 40 2.30 -7.65 4.99
N VAL A 41 2.30 -6.34 4.74
CA VAL A 41 3.15 -5.40 5.48
C VAL A 41 2.73 -5.41 6.95
N THR A 42 3.71 -5.61 7.82
CA THR A 42 3.48 -5.70 9.27
C THR A 42 3.43 -4.33 9.94
N ASN A 43 2.90 -4.25 11.16
CA ASN A 43 2.94 -3.04 11.97
C ASN A 43 4.38 -2.58 12.23
N SER A 44 5.33 -3.50 12.41
CA SER A 44 6.75 -3.15 12.61
C SER A 44 7.35 -2.47 11.37
N GLU A 45 7.11 -3.00 10.17
CA GLU A 45 7.56 -2.40 8.91
C GLU A 45 6.90 -1.05 8.67
N TYR A 46 5.59 -0.94 8.88
CA TYR A 46 4.89 0.33 8.69
C TYR A 46 5.31 1.39 9.71
N ARG A 47 5.63 1.01 10.95
CA ARG A 47 6.19 1.95 11.94
C ARG A 47 7.54 2.52 11.50
N GLN A 48 8.36 1.79 10.75
CA GLN A 48 9.61 2.35 10.20
C GLN A 48 9.30 3.54 9.27
N PHE A 49 8.24 3.46 8.47
CA PHE A 49 7.79 4.57 7.64
C PHE A 49 7.31 5.75 8.48
N VAL A 50 6.48 5.51 9.49
CA VAL A 50 5.99 6.58 10.39
C VAL A 50 7.14 7.26 11.14
N TYR A 51 8.10 6.48 11.64
CA TYR A 51 9.29 7.03 12.31
C TYR A 51 10.21 7.77 11.35
N TRP A 52 10.37 7.30 10.13
CA TRP A 52 11.13 8.01 9.11
C TRP A 52 10.51 9.39 8.81
N VAL A 53 9.18 9.49 8.73
CA VAL A 53 8.47 10.77 8.54
C VAL A 53 8.60 11.68 9.76
N ARG A 54 8.45 11.13 10.97
CA ARG A 54 8.70 11.86 12.22
C ARG A 54 10.11 12.45 12.24
N ASP A 55 11.11 11.63 11.92
CA ASP A 55 12.51 12.01 11.98
C ASP A 55 12.87 12.99 10.85
N SER A 56 12.25 12.88 9.66
CA SER A 56 12.47 13.84 8.58
C SER A 56 11.93 15.23 8.91
N ILE A 57 10.76 15.31 9.56
CA ILE A 57 10.18 16.57 10.04
C ILE A 57 11.07 17.16 11.13
N ALA A 58 11.48 16.36 12.11
CA ALA A 58 12.38 16.79 13.19
C ALA A 58 13.69 17.36 12.64
N ARG A 59 14.32 16.67 11.69
CA ARG A 59 15.57 17.13 11.05
C ARG A 59 15.39 18.41 10.27
N ARG A 60 14.25 18.58 9.58
CA ARG A 60 13.95 19.82 8.86
C ARG A 60 13.82 21.00 9.84
N MET A 61 13.11 20.82 10.95
CA MET A 61 12.96 21.85 11.98
C MET A 61 14.28 22.22 12.65
N LEU A 62 15.12 21.22 12.96
CA LEU A 62 16.45 21.47 13.52
C LEU A 62 17.38 22.10 12.49
N GLY A 63 17.23 21.75 11.21
CA GLY A 63 18.03 22.26 10.10
C GLY A 63 18.02 23.78 9.94
N ASP A 64 16.94 24.44 10.37
CA ASP A 64 16.83 25.90 10.34
C ASP A 64 17.80 26.60 11.31
N GLN A 65 18.22 25.91 12.39
CA GLN A 65 19.17 26.43 13.39
C GLN A 65 20.53 25.72 13.38
N PHE A 66 20.54 24.46 12.97
CA PHE A 66 21.69 23.58 12.99
C PHE A 66 21.98 23.06 11.58
N GLU A 67 22.99 23.64 10.93
CA GLU A 67 23.40 23.30 9.56
C GLU A 67 23.75 21.81 9.39
N GLU A 68 24.12 21.10 10.46
CA GLU A 68 24.48 19.68 10.41
C GLU A 68 23.36 18.78 9.84
N PHE A 69 22.10 19.20 9.97
CA PHE A 69 20.95 18.43 9.49
C PHE A 69 20.60 18.70 8.02
N LEU A 70 21.23 19.68 7.37
CA LEU A 70 20.95 20.06 6.00
C LEU A 70 22.21 19.99 5.12
N ILE A 71 22.04 19.50 3.90
CA ILE A 71 23.06 19.48 2.86
C ILE A 71 22.68 20.58 1.86
N SER A 72 23.36 21.72 1.96
CA SER A 72 23.15 22.92 1.13
C SER A 72 24.12 23.01 -0.04
N GLU A 73 25.18 22.20 -0.07
CA GLU A 73 26.20 22.22 -1.13
C GLU A 73 26.46 20.82 -1.68
N ASP A 74 26.62 20.72 -3.00
CA ASP A 74 27.01 19.48 -3.65
C ASP A 74 28.53 19.22 -3.55
N ARG A 75 28.98 18.06 -4.04
CA ARG A 75 30.42 17.68 -4.06
C ARG A 75 31.30 18.60 -4.91
N TYR A 76 30.71 19.46 -5.73
CA TYR A 76 31.38 20.39 -6.63
C TYR A 76 31.26 21.85 -6.15
N GLY A 77 30.64 22.10 -4.99
CA GLY A 77 30.43 23.43 -4.43
C GLY A 77 29.26 24.21 -5.03
N ASN A 78 28.34 23.54 -5.75
CA ASN A 78 27.10 24.17 -6.21
C ASN A 78 26.07 24.19 -5.08
N ILE A 79 25.35 25.30 -4.96
CA ILE A 79 24.27 25.48 -3.98
C ILE A 79 23.07 24.63 -4.38
N ILE A 80 22.53 23.91 -3.40
CA ILE A 80 21.32 23.10 -3.51
C ILE A 80 20.17 23.86 -2.81
N ASP A 81 19.17 24.29 -3.58
CA ASP A 81 17.98 24.97 -3.06
C ASP A 81 16.70 24.30 -3.61
N PRO A 82 15.83 23.72 -2.75
CA PRO A 82 15.95 23.62 -1.29
C PRO A 82 17.00 22.57 -0.84
N PRO A 83 17.63 22.75 0.34
CA PRO A 83 18.64 21.83 0.84
C PRO A 83 18.09 20.43 1.13
N TYR A 84 18.94 19.40 0.95
CA TYR A 84 18.57 18.02 1.26
C TYR A 84 18.76 17.70 2.75
N LEU A 85 18.01 16.74 3.26
CA LEU A 85 18.18 16.27 4.64
C LEU A 85 19.46 15.44 4.78
N ASN A 86 20.28 15.77 5.77
CA ASN A 86 21.42 14.98 6.16
C ASN A 86 21.00 13.83 7.10
N TRP A 87 20.96 12.62 6.56
CA TRP A 87 20.63 11.41 7.31
C TRP A 87 21.81 10.84 8.11
N ASP A 88 23.03 11.29 7.84
CA ASP A 88 24.23 10.85 8.57
C ASP A 88 24.39 11.54 9.93
N ALA A 89 23.80 12.73 10.08
CA ALA A 89 23.78 13.45 11.36
C ALA A 89 22.94 12.67 12.39
N ARG A 90 23.49 12.47 13.60
CA ARG A 90 22.78 11.74 14.66
C ARG A 90 21.69 12.62 15.26
N LEU A 91 20.43 12.17 15.17
CA LEU A 91 19.30 12.82 15.85
C LEU A 91 19.17 12.25 17.27
N ASP A 92 19.41 13.07 18.29
CA ASP A 92 19.25 12.70 19.69
C ASP A 92 18.04 13.38 20.32
N TRP A 93 16.95 12.63 20.50
CA TRP A 93 15.71 13.11 21.11
C TRP A 93 15.85 13.52 22.59
N SER A 94 16.98 13.19 23.25
CA SER A 94 17.23 13.54 24.65
C SER A 94 18.03 14.84 24.84
N ASN A 95 18.51 15.45 23.75
CA ASN A 95 19.24 16.71 23.82
C ASN A 95 18.30 17.87 24.21
N GLU A 96 18.68 18.65 25.22
CA GLU A 96 17.89 19.79 25.74
C GLU A 96 17.74 20.92 24.69
N GLU A 97 18.77 21.20 23.90
CA GLU A 97 18.72 22.25 22.85
C GLU A 97 17.73 21.87 21.74
N TYR A 98 17.72 20.59 21.35
CA TYR A 98 16.77 20.09 20.36
C TYR A 98 15.35 20.04 20.93
N ALA A 99 15.19 19.79 22.23
CA ALA A 99 13.88 19.61 22.85
C ALA A 99 13.00 20.85 22.80
N GLU A 100 13.58 22.06 22.85
CA GLU A 100 12.87 23.34 22.71
C GLU A 100 12.30 23.49 21.30
N ILE A 101 13.12 23.25 20.27
CA ILE A 101 12.69 23.35 18.86
C ILE A 101 11.67 22.26 18.52
N LEU A 102 11.92 21.03 18.99
CA LEU A 102 11.07 19.89 18.70
C LEU A 102 9.77 19.87 19.52
N GLU A 103 9.57 20.80 20.46
CA GLU A 103 8.34 20.88 21.25
C GLU A 103 7.10 20.98 20.35
N ASP A 104 7.22 21.69 19.24
CA ASP A 104 6.16 21.86 18.25
C ASP A 104 5.73 20.54 17.58
N ILE A 105 6.50 19.47 17.60
CA ILE A 105 6.06 18.17 17.06
C ILE A 105 5.09 17.46 18.00
N PHE A 106 5.10 17.80 19.29
CA PHE A 106 4.31 17.11 20.30
C PHE A 106 2.94 17.77 20.52
N LEU A 107 2.01 17.00 21.08
CA LEU A 107 0.72 17.52 21.52
C LEU A 107 0.92 18.63 22.56
N SER A 108 0.05 19.64 22.54
CA SER A 108 0.00 20.69 23.55
C SER A 108 -0.47 20.13 24.90
N GLU A 109 -0.10 20.77 26.00
CA GLU A 109 -0.33 20.23 27.35
C GLU A 109 -1.80 19.90 27.67
N ASN A 110 -2.75 20.63 27.08
CA ASN A 110 -4.19 20.44 27.24
C ASN A 110 -4.75 19.21 26.49
N GLU A 111 -4.05 18.71 25.48
CA GLU A 111 -4.45 17.52 24.70
C GLU A 111 -3.76 16.23 25.21
N ARG A 112 -2.75 16.35 26.08
CA ARG A 112 -1.97 15.20 26.58
C ARG A 112 -2.77 14.36 27.58
N PHE A 113 -2.92 13.07 27.28
CA PHE A 113 -3.47 12.12 28.25
C PHE A 113 -2.44 11.78 29.33
N PHE A 114 -2.83 11.84 30.60
CA PHE A 114 -1.95 11.61 31.75
C PHE A 114 -0.63 12.39 31.74
N ARG A 115 -0.61 13.58 31.12
CA ARG A 115 0.60 14.42 30.93
C ARG A 115 1.75 13.73 30.19
N ARG A 116 1.48 12.66 29.43
CA ARG A 116 2.48 12.00 28.60
C ARG A 116 2.79 12.87 27.39
N LYS A 117 4.07 13.07 27.11
CA LYS A 117 4.53 13.79 25.92
C LYS A 117 4.44 12.83 24.74
N GLU A 118 3.47 13.05 23.85
CA GLU A 118 3.19 12.23 22.68
C GLU A 118 3.28 13.07 21.42
N VAL A 119 3.77 12.46 20.33
CA VAL A 119 3.89 13.12 19.02
C VAL A 119 2.49 13.40 18.49
N ASP A 120 2.28 14.62 17.98
CA ASP A 120 1.04 14.98 17.31
C ASP A 120 0.97 14.28 15.95
N THR A 121 0.15 13.23 15.87
CA THR A 121 -0.01 12.41 14.66
C THR A 121 -0.57 13.22 13.50
N ARG A 122 -1.28 14.34 13.74
CA ARG A 122 -1.81 15.23 12.69
C ARG A 122 -0.72 15.91 11.87
N LYS A 123 0.49 16.01 12.43
CA LYS A 123 1.64 16.66 11.80
C LYS A 123 2.47 15.71 10.93
N LEU A 124 2.22 14.40 11.03
CA LEU A 124 2.97 13.37 10.30
C LEU A 124 2.51 13.27 8.83
N ASN A 125 2.72 14.34 8.08
CA ASN A 125 2.39 14.40 6.66
C ASN A 125 3.62 14.07 5.82
N TYR A 126 3.45 13.17 4.85
CA TYR A 126 4.49 12.79 3.90
C TYR A 126 4.12 13.28 2.52
N ASP A 127 5.02 14.07 1.95
CA ASP A 127 4.96 14.55 0.57
C ASP A 127 5.66 13.54 -0.32
N TYR A 128 4.97 13.09 -1.37
CA TYR A 128 5.53 12.16 -2.34
C TYR A 128 5.16 12.57 -3.76
N GLU A 129 5.95 12.08 -4.70
CA GLU A 129 5.77 12.36 -6.12
C GLU A 129 5.88 11.09 -6.95
N TRP A 130 5.20 11.09 -8.10
CA TRP A 130 5.29 10.02 -9.09
C TRP A 130 5.13 10.59 -10.50
N VAL A 131 5.61 9.85 -11.48
CA VAL A 131 5.50 10.25 -12.89
C VAL A 131 4.25 9.63 -13.52
N ASP A 132 3.38 10.44 -14.11
CA ASP A 132 2.26 9.94 -14.91
C ASP A 132 2.72 9.55 -16.32
N LEU A 133 3.20 8.32 -16.44
CA LEU A 133 3.64 7.75 -17.71
C LEU A 133 2.50 7.57 -18.73
N GLN A 134 1.23 7.47 -18.30
CA GLN A 134 0.11 7.33 -19.23
C GLN A 134 -0.15 8.64 -19.97
N GLN A 135 -0.12 9.76 -19.25
CA GLN A 135 -0.21 11.09 -19.87
C GLN A 135 1.03 11.42 -20.70
N ALA A 136 2.23 11.04 -20.24
CA ALA A 136 3.47 11.24 -20.99
C ALA A 136 3.55 10.42 -22.28
N ALA A 137 2.95 9.22 -22.32
CA ALA A 137 2.98 8.34 -23.48
C ALA A 137 2.07 8.79 -24.64
N LYS A 138 1.09 9.69 -24.39
CA LYS A 138 0.17 10.21 -25.41
C LYS A 138 0.97 10.85 -26.54
N LYS A 139 0.64 10.52 -27.79
CA LYS A 139 1.37 11.01 -28.98
C LYS A 139 1.41 12.53 -29.06
N THR A 140 0.35 13.19 -28.60
CA THR A 140 0.23 14.66 -28.56
C THR A 140 1.20 15.32 -27.60
N ASN A 141 1.60 14.62 -26.52
CA ASN A 141 2.37 15.17 -25.41
C ASN A 141 3.87 14.85 -25.53
N ARG A 142 4.30 14.36 -26.70
CA ARG A 142 5.71 14.00 -26.94
C ARG A 142 6.53 15.24 -27.23
N TYR A 143 7.79 15.21 -26.82
CA TYR A 143 8.74 16.26 -27.15
C TYR A 143 8.96 16.32 -28.67
N ASN A 144 8.80 17.50 -29.24
CA ASN A 144 9.05 17.74 -30.64
C ASN A 144 10.51 18.20 -30.83
N PHE A 145 11.33 17.33 -31.43
CA PHE A 145 12.74 17.61 -31.67
C PHE A 145 12.99 18.63 -32.80
N GLU A 146 11.98 18.92 -33.64
CA GLU A 146 12.10 19.94 -34.70
C GLU A 146 11.86 21.34 -34.14
N THR A 147 10.89 21.50 -33.25
CA THR A 147 10.56 22.78 -32.59
C THR A 147 11.28 22.98 -31.25
N ASN A 148 11.93 21.93 -30.73
CA ASN A 148 12.55 21.87 -29.40
C ASN A 148 11.58 22.19 -28.25
N SER A 149 10.30 21.89 -28.41
CA SER A 149 9.26 22.18 -27.42
C SER A 149 8.37 20.97 -27.16
N TYR A 150 7.71 20.97 -26.01
CA TYR A 150 6.51 20.16 -25.80
C TYR A 150 5.30 20.89 -26.38
N GLU A 151 4.30 20.11 -26.78
CA GLU A 151 2.99 20.61 -27.21
C GLU A 151 1.92 19.84 -26.43
N GLY A 152 0.79 20.49 -26.13
CA GLY A 152 -0.36 19.85 -25.49
C GLY A 152 -0.55 20.18 -24.00
N GLU A 153 -1.52 19.48 -23.42
CA GLU A 153 -2.00 19.68 -22.06
C GLU A 153 -1.99 18.37 -21.27
N VAL A 154 -1.77 18.48 -19.97
CA VAL A 154 -1.91 17.39 -18.99
C VAL A 154 -2.90 17.80 -17.89
N PHE A 155 -3.48 16.82 -17.23
CA PHE A 155 -4.28 17.03 -16.03
C PHE A 155 -3.41 16.76 -14.81
N ASN A 156 -3.38 17.72 -13.87
CA ASN A 156 -2.72 17.52 -12.58
C ASN A 156 -3.57 16.63 -11.65
N GLN A 157 -3.06 16.31 -10.46
CA GLN A 157 -3.79 15.48 -9.49
C GLN A 157 -5.12 16.10 -8.97
N PHE A 158 -5.37 17.37 -9.25
CA PHE A 158 -6.59 18.09 -8.87
C PHE A 158 -7.60 18.21 -10.03
N GLY A 159 -7.23 17.74 -11.23
CA GLY A 159 -8.07 17.78 -12.42
C GLY A 159 -7.98 19.07 -13.22
N GLU A 160 -7.02 19.93 -12.89
CA GLU A 160 -6.77 21.17 -13.61
C GLU A 160 -5.89 20.89 -14.82
N ARG A 161 -6.14 21.63 -15.90
CA ARG A 161 -5.34 21.54 -17.13
C ARG A 161 -4.10 22.39 -16.99
N VAL A 162 -2.96 21.78 -17.27
CA VAL A 162 -1.64 22.42 -17.22
C VAL A 162 -0.99 22.25 -18.59
N GLU A 163 -0.49 23.34 -19.15
CA GLU A 163 0.30 23.33 -20.38
C GLU A 163 1.67 22.69 -20.14
N ILE A 164 2.14 21.89 -21.09
CA ILE A 164 3.41 21.18 -20.95
C ILE A 164 4.55 22.12 -21.36
N ALA A 165 5.17 22.77 -20.37
CA ALA A 165 6.40 23.53 -20.60
C ALA A 165 7.62 22.61 -20.68
N ASP A 166 7.71 21.65 -19.76
CA ASP A 166 8.82 20.72 -19.62
C ASP A 166 8.36 19.39 -19.00
N ARG A 167 9.32 18.53 -18.62
CA ARG A 167 9.03 17.24 -18.00
C ARG A 167 8.37 17.34 -16.63
N SER A 168 8.47 18.49 -15.93
CA SER A 168 7.86 18.67 -14.61
C SER A 168 6.35 18.59 -14.66
N ALA A 169 5.73 18.90 -15.81
CA ALA A 169 4.29 18.76 -16.02
C ALA A 169 3.79 17.31 -15.83
N PHE A 170 4.66 16.30 -15.99
CA PHE A 170 4.30 14.89 -15.77
C PHE A 170 4.58 14.40 -14.35
N ILE A 171 5.19 15.22 -13.49
CA ILE A 171 5.49 14.90 -12.11
C ILE A 171 4.30 15.31 -11.26
N MET A 172 3.57 14.32 -10.78
CA MET A 172 2.42 14.50 -9.89
C MET A 172 2.90 14.48 -8.44
N LYS A 173 2.28 15.28 -7.57
CA LYS A 173 2.66 15.42 -6.16
C LYS A 173 1.44 15.20 -5.28
N ASP A 174 1.54 14.47 -4.20
CA ASP A 174 0.43 14.39 -3.24
C ASP A 174 0.99 14.37 -1.81
N GLN A 175 0.14 14.71 -0.87
CA GLN A 175 0.47 14.71 0.54
C GLN A 175 -0.51 13.80 1.28
N VAL A 176 0.01 12.95 2.15
CA VAL A 176 -0.83 12.08 2.98
C VAL A 176 -0.34 12.07 4.42
N ASN A 177 -1.27 12.10 5.36
CA ASN A 177 -0.95 11.80 6.75
C ASN A 177 -0.62 10.31 6.87
N VAL A 178 0.55 9.96 7.38
CA VAL A 178 1.03 8.56 7.36
C VAL A 178 0.56 7.74 8.55
N TYR A 179 -0.07 8.36 9.54
CA TYR A 179 -0.46 7.65 10.74
C TYR A 179 -1.74 6.83 10.51
N PRO A 180 -1.76 5.52 10.82
CA PRO A 180 -2.96 4.70 10.64
C PRO A 180 -4.13 5.16 11.53
N ASP A 181 -5.34 5.02 11.02
CA ASP A 181 -6.56 5.30 11.77
C ASP A 181 -6.85 4.18 12.77
N THR A 182 -6.37 4.36 14.00
CA THR A 182 -6.60 3.44 15.12
C THR A 182 -8.08 3.35 15.56
N LEU A 183 -8.92 4.35 15.23
CA LEU A 183 -10.34 4.35 15.59
C LEU A 183 -11.17 3.45 14.68
N ALA A 184 -10.61 2.98 13.57
CA ALA A 184 -11.26 2.03 12.66
C ALA A 184 -11.76 0.77 13.39
N TRP A 185 -11.05 0.29 14.41
CA TRP A 185 -11.45 -0.85 15.24
C TRP A 185 -12.80 -0.66 15.96
N ILE A 186 -13.14 0.58 16.34
CA ILE A 186 -14.43 0.91 16.94
C ILE A 186 -15.45 1.26 15.85
N ALA A 187 -15.04 2.05 14.86
CA ALA A 187 -15.93 2.55 13.81
C ALA A 187 -16.50 1.44 12.91
N ASP A 188 -15.71 0.40 12.61
CA ASP A 188 -16.14 -0.71 11.76
C ASP A 188 -17.09 -1.68 12.47
N PHE A 189 -17.07 -1.72 13.81
CA PHE A 189 -17.82 -2.69 14.61
C PHE A 189 -18.60 -2.01 15.73
N THR A 190 -19.67 -1.31 15.36
CA THR A 190 -20.59 -0.69 16.33
C THR A 190 -21.15 -1.72 17.30
N TYR A 191 -21.22 -1.36 18.59
CA TYR A 191 -21.70 -2.22 19.68
C TYR A 191 -20.81 -3.44 19.99
N SER A 192 -19.51 -3.34 19.72
CA SER A 192 -18.50 -4.33 20.14
C SER A 192 -17.43 -3.69 21.01
N PHE A 193 -16.82 -4.47 21.91
CA PHE A 193 -15.73 -4.03 22.78
C PHE A 193 -14.39 -4.24 22.08
N ASN A 194 -13.88 -3.19 21.43
CA ASN A 194 -12.64 -3.20 20.63
C ASN A 194 -11.62 -2.14 21.09
N GLU A 195 -11.86 -1.48 22.21
CA GLU A 195 -11.01 -0.44 22.80
C GLU A 195 -9.56 -0.88 23.00
N PRO A 196 -9.25 -2.14 23.42
CA PRO A 196 -7.86 -2.59 23.52
C PRO A 196 -7.12 -2.51 22.18
N TRP A 197 -7.78 -2.83 21.07
CA TRP A 197 -7.19 -2.79 19.73
C TRP A 197 -6.91 -1.37 19.27
N THR A 198 -7.87 -0.46 19.48
CA THR A 198 -7.66 0.98 19.24
C THR A 198 -6.47 1.53 20.03
N GLN A 199 -6.28 1.10 21.27
CA GLN A 199 -5.20 1.64 22.13
C GLN A 199 -3.82 1.05 21.81
N MET A 200 -3.74 -0.21 21.37
CA MET A 200 -2.47 -0.95 21.36
C MET A 200 -2.06 -1.50 20.00
N TYR A 201 -2.98 -1.75 19.07
CA TYR A 201 -2.71 -2.55 17.86
C TYR A 201 -1.51 -2.04 17.05
N PHE A 202 -1.42 -0.73 16.81
CA PHE A 202 -0.37 -0.19 15.96
C PHE A 202 0.99 -0.02 16.66
N TRP A 203 1.01 0.25 17.97
CA TRP A 203 2.24 0.67 18.67
C TRP A 203 2.87 -0.37 19.58
N HIS A 204 2.04 -1.25 20.15
CA HIS A 204 2.51 -2.15 21.20
C HIS A 204 3.36 -3.28 20.60
N PRO A 205 4.55 -3.59 21.17
CA PRO A 205 5.46 -4.62 20.64
C PRO A 205 4.84 -6.01 20.41
N GLY A 206 3.78 -6.32 21.15
CA GLY A 206 3.01 -7.57 20.97
C GLY A 206 2.29 -7.70 19.63
N PHE A 207 2.17 -6.61 18.86
CA PHE A 207 1.52 -6.58 17.55
C PHE A 207 2.50 -6.33 16.39
N ASP A 208 3.80 -6.47 16.63
CA ASP A 208 4.84 -6.14 15.65
C ASP A 208 4.74 -6.95 14.36
N GLU A 209 4.38 -8.24 14.49
CA GLU A 209 4.23 -9.19 13.39
C GLU A 209 2.78 -9.32 12.88
N TYR A 210 1.87 -8.46 13.34
CA TYR A 210 0.50 -8.42 12.83
C TYR A 210 0.45 -7.52 11.59
N PRO A 211 -0.46 -7.79 10.63
CA PRO A 211 -0.59 -6.96 9.43
C PRO A 211 -1.03 -5.55 9.82
N VAL A 212 -0.48 -4.54 9.16
CA VAL A 212 -0.93 -3.16 9.35
C VAL A 212 -2.35 -2.99 8.80
N VAL A 213 -3.22 -2.36 9.60
CA VAL A 213 -4.61 -2.02 9.23
C VAL A 213 -4.93 -0.59 9.63
N GLY A 214 -6.12 -0.11 9.27
CA GLY A 214 -6.47 1.31 9.46
C GLY A 214 -5.76 2.21 8.47
N VAL A 215 -5.23 1.65 7.38
CA VAL A 215 -4.53 2.38 6.32
C VAL A 215 -5.40 2.52 5.08
N THR A 216 -5.41 3.71 4.51
CA THR A 216 -6.08 4.03 3.24
C THR A 216 -5.24 3.57 2.05
N TRP A 217 -5.87 3.52 0.88
CA TRP A 217 -5.17 3.20 -0.37
C TRP A 217 -4.04 4.19 -0.69
N LYS A 218 -4.25 5.47 -0.38
CA LYS A 218 -3.23 6.51 -0.54
C LYS A 218 -2.03 6.29 0.39
N GLN A 219 -2.28 5.98 1.66
CA GLN A 219 -1.23 5.65 2.63
C GLN A 219 -0.40 4.43 2.21
N ALA A 220 -1.04 3.38 1.69
CA ALA A 220 -0.36 2.19 1.19
C ALA A 220 0.50 2.47 -0.07
N THR A 221 0.00 3.34 -0.96
CA THR A 221 0.76 3.82 -2.13
C THR A 221 1.97 4.66 -1.71
N ALA A 222 1.79 5.58 -0.77
CA ALA A 222 2.85 6.41 -0.21
C ALA A 222 3.96 5.58 0.45
N PHE A 223 3.59 4.54 1.21
CA PHE A 223 4.54 3.59 1.78
C PHE A 223 5.37 2.89 0.69
N SER A 224 4.74 2.49 -0.42
CA SER A 224 5.45 1.83 -1.53
C SER A 224 6.47 2.78 -2.19
N ILE A 225 6.11 4.05 -2.37
CA ILE A 225 7.03 5.07 -2.91
C ILE A 225 8.17 5.34 -1.93
N TRP A 226 7.88 5.48 -0.64
CA TRP A 226 8.90 5.64 0.40
C TRP A 226 9.89 4.46 0.41
N ARG A 227 9.38 3.23 0.38
CA ARG A 227 10.21 2.02 0.36
C ARG A 227 11.13 1.96 -0.87
N THR A 228 10.61 2.42 -2.02
CA THR A 228 11.40 2.57 -3.25
C THR A 228 12.55 3.55 -3.06
N GLN A 229 12.24 4.76 -2.57
CA GLN A 229 13.25 5.79 -2.35
C GLN A 229 14.29 5.32 -1.34
N LEU A 230 13.86 4.71 -0.23
CA LEU A 230 14.75 4.18 0.80
C LEU A 230 15.76 3.18 0.22
N LEU A 231 15.28 2.18 -0.53
CA LEU A 231 16.15 1.15 -1.10
C LEU A 231 17.04 1.72 -2.21
N ASN A 232 16.49 2.47 -3.16
CA ASN A 232 17.27 2.99 -4.29
C ASN A 232 18.30 4.03 -3.85
N ASN A 233 18.01 4.85 -2.84
CA ASN A 233 19.01 5.75 -2.24
C ASN A 233 20.15 4.96 -1.60
N PHE A 234 19.84 3.86 -0.90
CA PHE A 234 20.85 2.97 -0.34
C PHE A 234 21.70 2.32 -1.44
N LEU A 235 21.08 1.75 -2.48
CA LEU A 235 21.80 1.13 -3.60
C LEU A 235 22.70 2.14 -4.33
N ARG A 236 22.18 3.34 -4.59
CA ARG A 236 22.95 4.44 -5.19
C ARG A 236 24.15 4.85 -4.34
N SER A 237 24.00 4.88 -3.01
CA SER A 237 25.12 5.16 -2.08
C SER A 237 26.23 4.09 -2.16
N LYS A 238 25.89 2.86 -2.56
CA LYS A 238 26.81 1.74 -2.77
C LYS A 238 27.30 1.63 -4.21
N GLY A 239 26.89 2.52 -5.12
CA GLY A 239 27.21 2.43 -6.54
C GLY A 239 26.57 1.23 -7.23
N GLN A 240 25.48 0.70 -6.67
CA GLN A 240 24.72 -0.41 -7.25
C GLN A 240 23.59 0.12 -8.14
N PRO A 241 23.16 -0.64 -9.16
CA PRO A 241 22.03 -0.26 -10.00
C PRO A 241 20.73 -0.23 -9.19
N GLU A 242 19.85 0.68 -9.56
CA GLU A 242 18.53 0.83 -8.96
C GLU A 242 17.60 -0.32 -9.35
N VAL A 243 16.63 -0.61 -8.48
CA VAL A 243 15.55 -1.55 -8.77
C VAL A 243 14.30 -0.82 -9.22
N MET A 244 13.38 -1.55 -9.86
CA MET A 244 12.04 -1.05 -10.17
C MET A 244 11.29 -0.66 -8.89
N GLU A 245 10.38 0.28 -9.05
CA GLU A 245 9.58 0.83 -7.95
C GLU A 245 8.73 -0.24 -7.27
N TYR A 246 8.67 -0.18 -5.95
CA TYR A 246 7.65 -0.86 -5.18
C TYR A 246 6.30 -0.21 -5.44
N ARG A 247 5.29 -1.05 -5.58
CA ARG A 247 3.90 -0.64 -5.79
C ARG A 247 2.95 -1.67 -5.21
N LEU A 248 1.68 -1.28 -5.09
CA LEU A 248 0.62 -2.25 -4.86
C LEU A 248 0.51 -3.20 -6.07
N PRO A 249 0.20 -4.50 -5.85
CA PRO A 249 -0.11 -5.39 -6.96
C PRO A 249 -1.32 -4.86 -7.74
N ASN A 250 -1.34 -5.07 -9.05
CA ASN A 250 -2.61 -4.97 -9.76
C ASN A 250 -3.46 -6.22 -9.43
N GLU A 251 -4.75 -6.14 -9.71
CA GLU A 251 -5.68 -7.23 -9.38
C GLU A 251 -5.29 -8.57 -10.03
N ALA A 252 -4.79 -8.54 -11.26
CA ALA A 252 -4.43 -9.74 -12.00
C ALA A 252 -3.15 -10.41 -11.45
N GLU A 253 -2.15 -9.61 -11.08
CA GLU A 253 -0.94 -10.05 -10.39
C GLU A 253 -1.27 -10.68 -9.04
N TRP A 254 -2.19 -10.04 -8.29
CA TRP A 254 -2.64 -10.57 -7.01
C TRP A 254 -3.32 -11.93 -7.17
N GLU A 255 -4.26 -12.07 -8.11
CA GLU A 255 -4.95 -13.34 -8.33
C GLU A 255 -4.00 -14.42 -8.83
N TYR A 256 -3.10 -14.09 -9.76
CA TYR A 256 -2.07 -15.01 -10.24
C TYR A 256 -1.19 -15.54 -9.11
N ALA A 257 -0.73 -14.63 -8.26
CA ALA A 257 0.07 -14.94 -7.09
C ALA A 257 -0.70 -15.80 -6.09
N ALA A 258 -1.96 -15.49 -5.82
CA ALA A 258 -2.81 -16.23 -4.89
C ALA A 258 -3.03 -17.68 -5.34
N ARG A 259 -3.18 -17.90 -6.65
CA ARG A 259 -3.37 -19.23 -7.22
C ARG A 259 -2.16 -20.15 -7.06
N GLY A 260 -0.95 -19.62 -6.87
CA GLY A 260 0.25 -20.42 -6.60
C GLY A 260 0.70 -21.31 -7.77
N GLY A 261 0.33 -20.98 -9.00
CA GLY A 261 0.62 -21.83 -10.17
C GLY A 261 -0.37 -22.98 -10.39
N LEU A 262 -1.46 -23.03 -9.63
CA LEU A 262 -2.57 -23.96 -9.84
C LEU A 262 -3.65 -23.31 -10.73
N ASP A 263 -4.17 -24.07 -11.68
CA ASP A 263 -5.25 -23.63 -12.54
C ASP A 263 -6.62 -23.91 -11.91
N ASN A 264 -7.53 -22.93 -12.02
CA ASN A 264 -8.93 -23.04 -11.61
C ASN A 264 -9.19 -23.44 -10.14
N ASN A 265 -8.20 -23.30 -9.26
CA ASN A 265 -8.39 -23.53 -7.82
C ASN A 265 -9.30 -22.46 -7.18
N LEU A 266 -10.09 -22.91 -6.20
CA LEU A 266 -10.99 -22.04 -5.44
C LEU A 266 -10.23 -21.22 -4.40
N TYR A 267 -9.29 -21.85 -3.69
CA TYR A 267 -8.50 -21.24 -2.62
C TYR A 267 -6.99 -21.37 -2.89
N PRO A 268 -6.13 -20.56 -2.24
CA PRO A 268 -4.68 -20.59 -2.47
C PRO A 268 -4.02 -21.96 -2.24
N TRP A 269 -4.56 -22.77 -1.32
CA TRP A 269 -4.08 -24.12 -1.01
C TRP A 269 -4.60 -25.22 -1.97
N GLY A 270 -5.26 -24.84 -3.08
CA GLY A 270 -5.66 -25.77 -4.14
C GLY A 270 -6.94 -26.57 -3.88
N GLY A 271 -7.32 -26.78 -2.62
CA GLY A 271 -8.53 -27.49 -2.24
C GLY A 271 -9.83 -26.69 -2.43
N LEU A 272 -10.96 -27.40 -2.41
CA LEU A 272 -12.31 -26.81 -2.46
C LEU A 272 -12.88 -26.47 -1.07
N TYR A 273 -12.22 -26.92 -0.01
CA TYR A 273 -12.68 -26.77 1.36
C TYR A 273 -11.77 -25.85 2.15
N THR A 274 -12.34 -25.13 3.10
CA THR A 274 -11.60 -24.27 4.05
C THR A 274 -10.95 -25.05 5.20
N ARG A 275 -11.06 -26.38 5.19
CA ARG A 275 -10.52 -27.28 6.21
C ARG A 275 -9.68 -28.38 5.58
N ASN A 276 -8.68 -28.83 6.33
CA ASN A 276 -7.95 -30.06 6.01
C ASN A 276 -8.68 -31.33 6.47
N ASP A 277 -8.10 -32.50 6.19
CA ASP A 277 -8.66 -33.82 6.57
C ASP A 277 -8.85 -34.00 8.08
N LYS A 278 -8.14 -33.23 8.91
CA LYS A 278 -8.28 -33.24 10.37
C LYS A 278 -9.38 -32.29 10.86
N GLY A 279 -10.01 -31.53 9.95
CA GLY A 279 -11.04 -30.55 10.25
C GLY A 279 -10.50 -29.19 10.73
N CYS A 280 -9.18 -28.96 10.70
CA CYS A 280 -8.59 -27.67 11.03
C CYS A 280 -8.77 -26.70 9.87
N PHE A 281 -9.08 -25.45 10.17
CA PHE A 281 -9.15 -24.39 9.17
C PHE A 281 -7.76 -24.05 8.60
N LEU A 282 -7.75 -23.56 7.35
CA LEU A 282 -6.53 -23.31 6.57
C LEU A 282 -6.20 -21.81 6.39
N ALA A 283 -7.03 -20.93 6.95
CA ALA A 283 -6.90 -19.48 6.89
C ALA A 283 -7.61 -18.84 8.09
N ASN A 284 -7.30 -17.56 8.35
CA ASN A 284 -8.00 -16.73 9.34
C ASN A 284 -9.18 -15.99 8.69
N PHE A 285 -10.41 -16.37 9.01
CA PHE A 285 -11.64 -15.80 8.45
C PHE A 285 -12.82 -16.02 9.40
N LYS A 286 -14.02 -15.54 9.08
CA LYS A 286 -15.22 -15.81 9.89
C LYS A 286 -15.85 -17.14 9.48
N PRO A 287 -15.66 -18.25 10.22
CA PRO A 287 -16.03 -19.56 9.71
C PRO A 287 -17.50 -19.88 9.91
N LEU A 288 -18.10 -19.41 11.01
CA LEU A 288 -19.50 -19.62 11.33
C LEU A 288 -20.15 -18.35 11.88
N ARG A 289 -21.47 -18.26 11.76
CA ARG A 289 -22.24 -17.13 12.30
C ARG A 289 -22.03 -17.03 13.82
N GLY A 290 -21.39 -15.96 14.25
CA GLY A 290 -21.14 -15.68 15.67
C GLY A 290 -19.97 -16.44 16.28
N ARG A 291 -19.24 -17.26 15.52
CA ARG A 291 -18.03 -17.95 15.98
C ARG A 291 -16.86 -17.51 15.10
N TYR A 292 -16.17 -16.46 15.53
CA TYR A 292 -15.04 -15.90 14.80
C TYR A 292 -13.77 -16.75 15.01
N GLY A 293 -13.39 -17.02 16.26
CA GLY A 293 -12.15 -17.75 16.56
C GLY A 293 -12.16 -19.28 16.44
N ASP A 294 -13.09 -19.87 15.67
CA ASP A 294 -13.11 -21.35 15.46
C ASP A 294 -11.91 -21.81 14.59
N ASP A 295 -11.23 -20.89 13.91
CA ASP A 295 -10.02 -21.05 13.11
C ASP A 295 -8.71 -20.79 13.88
N GLY A 296 -8.81 -20.29 15.11
CA GLY A 296 -7.67 -19.93 15.97
C GLY A 296 -7.50 -18.43 16.21
N GLY A 297 -8.21 -17.55 15.49
CA GLY A 297 -8.09 -16.10 15.61
C GLY A 297 -9.44 -15.39 15.61
N MET A 298 -9.73 -14.55 16.61
CA MET A 298 -10.98 -13.77 16.61
C MET A 298 -10.90 -12.47 15.78
N TYR A 299 -9.66 -12.01 15.56
CA TYR A 299 -9.30 -10.81 14.80
C TYR A 299 -8.16 -11.18 13.85
N SER A 300 -7.41 -10.20 13.33
CA SER A 300 -6.16 -10.49 12.63
C SER A 300 -5.22 -11.33 13.52
N MET A 301 -4.37 -12.11 12.87
CA MET A 301 -3.31 -12.91 13.50
C MET A 301 -1.95 -12.40 13.03
N THR A 302 -0.88 -12.90 13.64
CA THR A 302 0.47 -12.69 13.11
C THR A 302 0.54 -13.20 11.68
N VAL A 303 1.27 -12.49 10.83
CA VAL A 303 1.51 -12.96 9.46
C VAL A 303 2.20 -14.33 9.47
N ALA A 304 2.02 -15.09 8.39
CA ALA A 304 2.50 -16.45 8.24
C ALA A 304 1.99 -17.43 9.32
N SER A 305 0.76 -17.25 9.80
CA SER A 305 0.12 -18.18 10.76
C SER A 305 -0.31 -19.50 10.13
N PHE A 306 -0.60 -19.50 8.83
CA PHE A 306 -1.02 -20.67 8.05
C PHE A 306 0.05 -21.08 7.04
N SER A 307 -0.14 -22.23 6.39
CA SER A 307 0.81 -22.70 5.37
C SER A 307 0.79 -21.80 4.12
N PRO A 308 1.94 -21.56 3.48
CA PRO A 308 1.99 -20.79 2.26
C PRO A 308 1.38 -21.58 1.09
N ASN A 309 1.06 -20.88 0.01
CA ASN A 309 0.76 -21.53 -1.27
C ASN A 309 2.03 -22.05 -1.97
N ASP A 310 1.87 -22.67 -3.14
CA ASP A 310 2.97 -23.29 -3.90
C ASP A 310 4.02 -22.28 -4.41
N PHE A 311 3.72 -20.98 -4.42
CA PHE A 311 4.69 -19.92 -4.68
C PHE A 311 5.43 -19.44 -3.41
N GLY A 312 5.08 -19.95 -2.23
CA GLY A 312 5.66 -19.56 -0.95
C GLY A 312 5.01 -18.32 -0.32
N LEU A 313 3.86 -17.86 -0.84
CA LEU A 313 3.15 -16.70 -0.32
C LEU A 313 2.19 -17.10 0.80
N TYR A 314 2.22 -16.35 1.89
CA TYR A 314 1.35 -16.55 3.05
C TYR A 314 0.15 -15.63 3.00
N ASP A 315 -0.92 -16.05 3.67
CA ASP A 315 -2.11 -15.25 3.96
C ASP A 315 -2.75 -14.60 2.71
N MET A 316 -2.59 -15.22 1.54
CA MET A 316 -3.28 -14.80 0.30
C MET A 316 -4.81 -14.96 0.40
N SER A 317 -5.30 -15.55 1.48
CA SER A 317 -6.71 -15.74 1.77
C SER A 317 -6.92 -15.63 3.27
N GLY A 318 -7.74 -14.66 3.68
CA GLY A 318 -7.99 -14.37 5.09
C GLY A 318 -6.99 -13.39 5.69
N ASN A 319 -6.93 -13.39 7.03
CA ASN A 319 -6.21 -12.42 7.84
C ASN A 319 -6.69 -10.97 7.56
N VAL A 320 -6.14 -10.28 6.57
CA VAL A 320 -6.63 -8.97 6.13
C VAL A 320 -6.83 -8.94 4.62
N ALA A 321 -7.87 -8.23 4.17
CA ALA A 321 -8.02 -7.98 2.74
C ALA A 321 -6.93 -7.01 2.27
N GLU A 322 -6.53 -7.10 1.02
CA GLU A 322 -5.38 -6.34 0.53
C GLU A 322 -5.76 -5.32 -0.54
N TRP A 323 -5.26 -4.09 -0.36
CA TRP A 323 -5.33 -3.06 -1.39
C TRP A 323 -4.57 -3.46 -2.65
N THR A 324 -5.21 -3.26 -3.81
CA THR A 324 -4.57 -3.38 -5.13
C THR A 324 -4.51 -2.01 -5.82
N SER A 325 -3.65 -1.86 -6.83
CA SER A 325 -3.57 -0.64 -7.63
C SER A 325 -4.72 -0.45 -8.62
N SER A 326 -5.53 -1.50 -8.86
CA SER A 326 -6.64 -1.50 -9.81
C SER A 326 -7.85 -0.71 -9.27
N ALA A 327 -8.46 0.10 -10.13
CA ALA A 327 -9.76 0.69 -9.87
C ALA A 327 -10.86 -0.37 -10.03
N PHE A 328 -11.89 -0.30 -9.18
CA PHE A 328 -12.99 -1.26 -9.25
C PHE A 328 -14.04 -0.77 -10.27
N ASP A 329 -14.22 -1.57 -11.31
CA ASP A 329 -15.29 -1.42 -12.29
C ASP A 329 -15.83 -2.80 -12.65
N GLU A 330 -17.15 -2.97 -12.63
CA GLU A 330 -17.81 -4.25 -12.87
C GLU A 330 -17.58 -4.77 -14.30
N SER A 331 -17.38 -3.87 -15.26
CA SER A 331 -17.16 -4.18 -16.68
C SER A 331 -15.68 -4.28 -17.07
N SER A 332 -14.76 -4.01 -16.14
CA SER A 332 -13.30 -4.00 -16.39
C SER A 332 -12.81 -5.24 -17.14
N TYR A 333 -13.31 -6.43 -16.80
CA TYR A 333 -12.88 -7.68 -17.44
C TYR A 333 -13.23 -7.75 -18.94
N GLY A 334 -14.25 -7.00 -19.39
CA GLY A 334 -14.68 -6.97 -20.79
C GLY A 334 -13.81 -6.12 -21.72
N PHE A 335 -13.03 -5.18 -21.19
CA PHE A 335 -12.23 -4.26 -22.02
C PHE A 335 -10.73 -4.25 -21.71
N MET A 336 -10.28 -4.87 -20.63
CA MET A 336 -8.85 -4.96 -20.30
C MET A 336 -8.08 -5.80 -21.34
N HIS A 337 -6.80 -5.48 -21.56
CA HIS A 337 -5.92 -6.23 -22.47
C HIS A 337 -5.49 -7.58 -21.88
N ASP A 338 -5.28 -8.62 -22.69
CA ASP A 338 -4.90 -9.98 -22.22
C ASP A 338 -3.47 -10.07 -21.66
N LEU A 339 -2.54 -9.26 -22.19
CA LEU A 339 -1.20 -9.03 -21.64
C LEU A 339 -1.24 -7.99 -20.52
N SER A 340 -0.79 -8.38 -19.32
CA SER A 340 -0.67 -7.53 -18.11
C SER A 340 -1.90 -6.64 -17.84
N PRO A 341 -3.11 -7.23 -17.73
CA PRO A 341 -4.34 -6.46 -17.55
C PRO A 341 -4.31 -5.61 -16.28
N THR A 342 -4.52 -4.30 -16.45
CA THR A 342 -4.80 -3.39 -15.34
C THR A 342 -5.80 -2.32 -15.78
N TYR A 343 -6.76 -1.99 -14.92
CA TYR A 343 -7.59 -0.81 -15.06
C TYR A 343 -7.22 0.16 -13.94
N LYS A 344 -6.62 1.30 -14.29
CA LYS A 344 -6.18 2.32 -13.33
C LYS A 344 -7.00 3.57 -13.52
N TYR A 345 -7.56 4.06 -12.42
CA TYR A 345 -8.24 5.34 -12.35
C TYR A 345 -7.96 5.96 -10.99
N ASN A 346 -7.40 7.16 -10.98
CA ASN A 346 -7.15 7.94 -9.77
C ASN A 346 -8.20 9.03 -9.69
N ALA A 347 -9.18 8.84 -8.81
CA ALA A 347 -10.30 9.74 -8.70
C ALA A 347 -9.86 11.08 -8.09
N LEU A 348 -10.32 12.15 -8.73
CA LEU A 348 -10.18 13.52 -8.28
C LEU A 348 -11.01 13.75 -7.01
N PRO A 349 -10.69 14.77 -6.20
CA PRO A 349 -11.47 15.08 -5.00
C PRO A 349 -12.96 15.31 -5.28
N GLY A 350 -13.28 15.96 -6.40
CA GLY A 350 -14.65 16.27 -6.84
C GLY A 350 -15.39 15.14 -7.54
N ASP A 351 -14.74 14.01 -7.82
CA ASP A 351 -15.35 12.90 -8.53
C ASP A 351 -16.43 12.20 -7.67
N HIS A 352 -17.41 11.64 -8.36
CA HIS A 352 -18.47 10.85 -7.73
C HIS A 352 -17.88 9.68 -6.92
N HIS A 353 -18.48 9.37 -5.76
CA HIS A 353 -17.95 8.37 -4.83
C HIS A 353 -17.69 7.00 -5.49
N VAL A 354 -18.52 6.60 -6.46
CA VAL A 354 -18.36 5.34 -7.22
C VAL A 354 -17.01 5.25 -7.93
N MET A 355 -16.48 6.38 -8.42
CA MET A 355 -15.19 6.40 -9.13
C MET A 355 -13.99 6.30 -8.18
N LYS A 356 -14.20 6.50 -6.87
CA LYS A 356 -13.18 6.40 -5.82
C LYS A 356 -12.96 4.96 -5.34
N ARG A 357 -13.62 3.97 -5.94
CA ARG A 357 -13.53 2.56 -5.54
C ARG A 357 -12.24 1.92 -6.05
N LYS A 358 -11.51 1.26 -5.16
CA LYS A 358 -10.31 0.47 -5.47
C LYS A 358 -10.59 -1.00 -5.17
N VAL A 359 -10.01 -1.89 -5.96
CA VAL A 359 -10.19 -3.33 -5.78
C VAL A 359 -9.43 -3.78 -4.53
N ILE A 360 -10.09 -4.58 -3.69
CA ILE A 360 -9.47 -5.33 -2.60
C ILE A 360 -9.68 -6.84 -2.81
N ARG A 361 -8.70 -7.65 -2.37
CA ARG A 361 -8.68 -9.10 -2.58
C ARG A 361 -8.30 -9.86 -1.29
N GLY A 362 -8.46 -11.19 -1.31
CA GLY A 362 -8.11 -12.09 -0.20
C GLY A 362 -9.15 -12.23 0.91
N GLY A 363 -9.96 -11.18 1.11
CA GLY A 363 -10.87 -11.08 2.24
C GLY A 363 -10.13 -11.07 3.58
N SER A 364 -10.87 -11.03 4.69
CA SER A 364 -10.26 -10.85 6.02
C SER A 364 -10.82 -11.78 7.10
N TRP A 365 -10.25 -11.68 8.31
CA TRP A 365 -10.72 -12.31 9.55
C TRP A 365 -12.22 -12.09 9.82
N LYS A 366 -12.83 -11.02 9.29
CA LYS A 366 -14.27 -10.75 9.47
C LYS A 366 -15.17 -11.39 8.41
N ASP A 367 -14.60 -11.86 7.31
CA ASP A 367 -15.33 -12.26 6.12
C ASP A 367 -15.58 -13.78 6.07
N ILE A 368 -16.66 -14.17 5.41
CA ILE A 368 -17.01 -15.58 5.23
C ILE A 368 -16.17 -16.23 4.11
N ALA A 369 -16.21 -17.56 4.05
CA ALA A 369 -15.46 -18.39 3.09
C ALA A 369 -15.60 -18.01 1.61
N PHE A 370 -16.67 -17.31 1.21
CA PHE A 370 -16.81 -16.82 -0.17
C PHE A 370 -15.77 -15.75 -0.53
N PHE A 371 -15.45 -14.85 0.40
CA PHE A 371 -14.46 -13.78 0.18
C PHE A 371 -13.02 -14.28 0.22
N MET A 372 -12.82 -15.50 0.73
CA MET A 372 -11.53 -16.19 0.79
C MET A 372 -11.10 -16.76 -0.57
N GLN A 373 -12.02 -16.84 -1.54
CA GLN A 373 -11.73 -17.47 -2.82
C GLN A 373 -10.77 -16.62 -3.67
N ASN A 374 -9.89 -17.28 -4.43
CA ASN A 374 -8.90 -16.65 -5.28
C ASN A 374 -9.54 -15.66 -6.26
N SER A 375 -10.72 -15.96 -6.81
CA SER A 375 -11.41 -15.13 -7.81
C SER A 375 -12.28 -14.03 -7.24
N THR A 376 -12.56 -14.02 -5.93
CA THR A 376 -13.52 -13.08 -5.34
C THR A 376 -12.94 -11.69 -5.21
N ARG A 377 -13.44 -10.76 -6.02
CA ARG A 377 -13.10 -9.33 -5.95
C ARG A 377 -14.18 -8.55 -5.22
N THR A 378 -13.76 -7.58 -4.43
CA THR A 378 -14.67 -6.56 -3.87
C THR A 378 -13.96 -5.20 -3.91
N TYR A 379 -14.58 -4.17 -3.36
CA TYR A 379 -14.01 -2.83 -3.34
C TYR A 379 -14.12 -2.18 -1.98
N GLU A 380 -13.28 -1.18 -1.78
CA GLU A 380 -13.44 -0.18 -0.75
C GLU A 380 -13.05 1.19 -1.34
N TYR A 381 -13.50 2.27 -0.72
CA TYR A 381 -13.19 3.63 -1.18
C TYR A 381 -11.74 4.01 -0.84
N GLN A 382 -11.03 4.65 -1.78
CA GLN A 382 -9.60 4.97 -1.65
C GLN A 382 -9.24 5.86 -0.44
N ASP A 383 -10.22 6.58 0.11
CA ASP A 383 -10.14 7.48 1.26
C ASP A 383 -10.62 6.83 2.57
N SER A 384 -11.13 5.59 2.55
CA SER A 384 -11.57 4.89 3.75
C SER A 384 -10.46 4.02 4.34
N SER A 385 -10.28 4.10 5.66
CA SER A 385 -9.51 3.20 6.50
C SER A 385 -10.41 2.08 7.04
N LYS A 386 -9.89 0.86 7.13
CA LYS A 386 -10.59 -0.29 7.70
C LYS A 386 -9.67 -1.13 8.59
N SER A 387 -10.22 -1.66 9.68
CA SER A 387 -9.55 -2.55 10.65
C SER A 387 -9.28 -3.97 10.12
N TYR A 388 -9.69 -4.24 8.89
CA TYR A 388 -9.58 -5.55 8.24
C TYR A 388 -9.00 -5.45 6.82
N ILE A 389 -8.46 -4.28 6.44
CA ILE A 389 -7.79 -4.06 5.16
C ILE A 389 -6.35 -3.62 5.43
N GLY A 390 -5.41 -4.39 4.90
CA GLY A 390 -3.98 -4.09 4.84
C GLY A 390 -3.50 -4.05 3.39
N PHE A 391 -2.23 -4.37 3.17
CA PHE A 391 -1.66 -4.45 1.83
C PHE A 391 -0.32 -5.19 1.85
N ARG A 392 0.14 -5.61 0.67
CA ARG A 392 1.50 -6.05 0.40
C ARG A 392 2.08 -5.30 -0.80
N CYS A 393 3.40 -5.23 -0.91
CA CYS A 393 4.04 -4.60 -2.07
C CYS A 393 4.54 -5.65 -3.06
N ILE A 394 4.64 -5.22 -4.31
CA ILE A 394 5.36 -5.90 -5.37
C ILE A 394 6.32 -4.95 -6.06
N ARG A 395 7.28 -5.49 -6.80
CA ARG A 395 8.11 -4.73 -7.74
C ARG A 395 8.32 -5.55 -9.02
N ASP A 396 8.40 -4.86 -10.15
CA ASP A 396 8.61 -5.52 -11.43
C ASP A 396 10.00 -6.19 -11.51
N TYR A 397 10.08 -7.32 -12.22
CA TYR A 397 11.35 -7.99 -12.47
C TYR A 397 12.14 -7.27 -13.56
N ILE A 398 13.38 -6.88 -13.26
CA ILE A 398 14.33 -6.42 -14.28
C ILE A 398 15.00 -7.66 -14.85
N GLY A 399 14.95 -7.82 -16.18
CA GLY A 399 15.55 -8.94 -16.90
C GLY A 399 16.98 -9.26 -16.45
N ASN A 400 17.40 -10.51 -16.64
CA ASN A 400 18.78 -10.94 -16.37
C ASN A 400 19.80 -10.34 -17.33
#